data_AF-A0A7V2QI39-F1
#
_entry.id   AF-A0A7V2QI39-F1
#
_cell.length_a   1.000
_cell.length_b   1.000
_cell.length_c   1.000
_cell.angle_alpha   90.00
_cell.angle_beta   90.00
_cell.angle_gamma   90.00
#
_symmetry.space_group_name_H-M   'P 1'
#
loop_
_entity.id
_entity.type
_entity.pdbx_description
1 polymer ?
#
loop_
_entity_poly.entity_id
_entity_poly.type
_entity_poly.pdbx_seq_one_letter_code
_entity_poly.pdbx_strand_id
1 'polypeptide(L)'
;MVVKTMTVSNHAGDLAALLPVVQRAARGIVGVRIGEYEVQETVPGTFRVVNAHTGRDYAVQYYEGSGVWTCDCPDFKGRHLPLCKHIALVVWGSGLVNEHGVPRSCEPPF
;
A
#
# COMPACT_ATOMS: atom_id res chain seq x y z
N MET A 1 -11.12 -15.34 4.25
CA MET A 1 -12.21 -14.35 4.05
C MET A 1 -11.57 -13.11 3.47
N VAL A 2 -12.20 -12.40 2.54
CA VAL A 2 -11.69 -11.14 1.99
C VAL A 2 -12.53 -10.03 2.59
N VAL A 3 -11.88 -9.02 3.17
CA VAL A 3 -12.58 -7.90 3.82
C VAL A 3 -12.96 -6.85 2.78
N LYS A 4 -12.05 -6.52 1.84
CA LYS A 4 -12.30 -5.50 0.81
C LYS A 4 -11.32 -5.62 -0.35
N THR A 5 -11.78 -5.37 -1.58
CA THR A 5 -10.93 -5.31 -2.79
C THR A 5 -11.11 -3.96 -3.46
N MET A 6 -10.01 -3.32 -3.86
CA MET A 6 -10.00 -2.06 -4.62
C MET A 6 -8.93 -2.09 -5.73
N THR A 7 -9.31 -1.64 -6.92
CA THR A 7 -8.38 -1.38 -8.01
C THR A 7 -7.65 -0.07 -7.75
N VAL A 8 -6.34 -0.04 -7.92
CA VAL A 8 -5.56 1.19 -7.70
C VAL A 8 -5.83 2.18 -8.82
N SER A 9 -6.35 3.35 -8.42
CA SER A 9 -6.49 4.53 -9.27
C SER A 9 -5.39 5.52 -8.88
N ASN A 10 -4.26 5.52 -9.59
CA ASN A 10 -3.22 6.51 -9.36
C ASN A 10 -3.65 7.86 -9.95
N HIS A 11 -4.12 8.78 -9.10
CA HIS A 11 -4.27 10.18 -9.47
C HIS A 11 -2.90 10.86 -9.34
N ALA A 12 -2.28 11.18 -10.48
CA ALA A 12 -0.97 11.84 -10.54
C ALA A 12 -0.87 13.14 -9.70
N GLY A 13 -2.01 13.73 -9.30
CA GLY A 13 -2.10 14.92 -8.44
C GLY A 13 -1.89 14.66 -6.94
N ASP A 14 -2.18 13.47 -6.42
CA ASP A 14 -2.12 13.20 -4.96
C ASP A 14 -0.69 12.91 -4.45
N LEU A 15 0.24 12.62 -5.36
CA LEU A 15 1.65 12.35 -5.06
C LEU A 15 2.43 13.60 -4.61
N ALA A 16 1.98 14.79 -5.02
CA ALA A 16 2.67 16.04 -4.72
C ALA A 16 2.50 16.50 -3.26
N ALA A 17 1.45 16.03 -2.57
CA ALA A 17 1.14 16.41 -1.19
C ALA A 17 1.92 15.62 -0.12
N LEU A 18 2.79 14.69 -0.53
CA LEU A 18 3.39 13.73 0.38
C LEU A 18 4.82 14.13 0.83
N LEU A 19 5.15 13.86 2.11
CA LEU A 19 6.44 14.12 2.75
C LEU A 19 7.67 13.64 1.93
N PRO A 20 8.89 14.19 2.15
CA PRO A 20 10.08 13.82 1.36
C PRO A 20 10.45 12.33 1.39
N VAL A 21 10.14 11.62 2.48
CA VAL A 21 10.29 10.16 2.58
C VAL A 21 9.34 9.44 1.62
N VAL A 22 8.13 9.99 1.46
CA VAL A 22 7.13 9.50 0.53
C VAL A 22 7.51 9.85 -0.90
N GLN A 23 8.11 11.00 -1.21
CA GLN A 23 8.60 11.30 -2.55
C GLN A 23 9.62 10.26 -3.08
N ARG A 24 10.41 9.62 -2.19
CA ARG A 24 11.28 8.49 -2.56
C ARG A 24 10.51 7.20 -2.86
N ALA A 25 9.48 6.89 -2.08
CA ALA A 25 8.60 5.74 -2.33
C ALA A 25 7.72 5.95 -3.58
N ALA A 26 7.20 7.17 -3.75
CA ALA A 26 6.49 7.73 -4.88
C ALA A 26 7.26 7.62 -6.18
N ARG A 27 8.60 7.82 -6.19
CA ARG A 27 9.43 7.53 -7.38
C ARG A 27 9.35 6.05 -7.81
N GLY A 28 9.04 5.13 -6.90
CA GLY A 28 8.74 3.73 -7.21
C GLY A 28 7.30 3.50 -7.71
N ILE A 29 6.40 4.46 -7.50
CA ILE A 29 5.04 4.52 -8.04
C ILE A 29 5.01 5.27 -9.39
N VAL A 30 6.02 6.09 -9.69
CA VAL A 30 6.25 6.70 -11.02
C VAL A 30 6.49 5.55 -12.02
N GLY A 31 5.42 5.09 -12.66
CA GLY A 31 5.41 3.93 -13.55
C GLY A 31 4.24 2.97 -13.32
N VAL A 32 3.51 3.09 -12.20
CA VAL A 32 2.29 2.32 -11.96
C VAL A 32 1.15 2.95 -12.76
N ARG A 33 0.63 2.24 -13.77
CA ARG A 33 -0.58 2.66 -14.48
C ARG A 33 -1.83 2.28 -13.69
N ILE A 34 -2.89 3.05 -13.89
CA ILE A 34 -4.22 2.75 -13.32
C ILE A 34 -4.64 1.34 -13.76
N GLY A 35 -5.09 0.51 -12.81
CA GLY A 35 -5.51 -0.86 -13.10
C GLY A 35 -4.40 -1.91 -13.18
N GLU A 36 -3.13 -1.55 -13.02
CA GLU A 36 -2.03 -2.54 -13.01
C GLU A 36 -1.93 -3.33 -11.72
N TYR A 37 -2.52 -2.80 -10.63
CA TYR A 37 -2.48 -3.43 -9.33
C TYR A 37 -3.88 -3.50 -8.71
N GLU A 38 -4.16 -4.64 -8.13
CA GLU A 38 -5.29 -4.90 -7.27
C GLU A 38 -4.79 -4.94 -5.83
N VAL A 39 -5.44 -4.20 -4.94
CA VAL A 39 -5.15 -4.23 -3.51
C VAL A 39 -6.36 -4.80 -2.80
N GLN A 40 -6.10 -5.84 -2.01
CA GLN A 40 -7.12 -6.56 -1.29
C GLN A 40 -6.75 -6.65 0.18
N GLU A 41 -7.62 -6.19 1.07
CA GLU A 41 -7.48 -6.46 2.49
C GLU A 41 -8.04 -7.85 2.81
N THR A 42 -7.17 -8.72 3.31
CA THR A 42 -7.49 -10.13 3.61
C THR A 42 -7.96 -10.30 5.04
N VAL A 43 -7.35 -9.58 5.97
CA VAL A 43 -7.78 -9.41 7.37
C VAL A 43 -7.39 -7.99 7.79
N PRO A 44 -7.98 -7.43 8.86
CA PRO A 44 -7.63 -6.09 9.33
C PRO A 44 -6.11 -5.89 9.43
N GLY A 45 -5.61 -4.87 8.73
CA GLY A 45 -4.19 -4.52 8.69
C GLY A 45 -3.32 -5.43 7.83
N THR A 46 -3.87 -6.42 7.13
CA THR A 46 -3.12 -7.30 6.22
C THR A 46 -3.69 -7.26 4.81
N PHE A 47 -2.83 -6.85 3.88
CA PHE A 47 -3.16 -6.58 2.50
C PHE A 47 -2.40 -7.51 1.57
N ARG A 48 -3.07 -7.91 0.50
CA ARG A 48 -2.53 -8.60 -0.65
C ARG A 48 -2.52 -7.63 -1.82
N VAL A 49 -1.34 -7.37 -2.37
CA VAL A 49 -1.15 -6.49 -3.53
C VAL A 49 -0.79 -7.36 -4.73
N VAL A 50 -1.68 -7.45 -5.71
CA VAL A 50 -1.51 -8.28 -6.90
C VAL A 50 -1.19 -7.39 -8.09
N ASN A 51 -0.11 -7.69 -8.80
CA ASN A 51 0.19 -7.08 -10.08
C ASN A 51 -0.58 -7.82 -11.18
N ALA A 52 -1.57 -7.15 -11.79
CA ALA A 52 -2.46 -7.72 -12.80
C ALA A 52 -1.74 -8.18 -14.08
N HIS A 53 -0.57 -7.60 -14.39
CA HIS A 53 0.20 -7.96 -15.59
C HIS A 53 1.06 -9.20 -15.40
N THR A 54 1.66 -9.36 -14.23
CA THR A 54 2.61 -10.45 -13.94
C THR A 54 1.98 -11.58 -13.13
N GLY A 55 0.79 -11.35 -12.56
CA GLY A 55 0.13 -12.25 -11.62
C GLY A 55 0.84 -12.39 -10.27
N ARG A 56 1.93 -11.66 -10.04
CA ARG A 56 2.67 -11.71 -8.77
C ARG A 56 1.89 -11.00 -7.68
N ASP A 57 1.81 -11.62 -6.52
CA ASP A 57 1.23 -11.03 -5.32
C ASP A 57 2.28 -10.82 -4.23
N TYR A 58 2.03 -9.81 -3.41
CA TYR A 58 2.86 -9.42 -2.29
C TYR A 58 2.00 -9.20 -1.06
N ALA A 59 2.41 -9.78 0.06
CA ALA A 59 1.82 -9.50 1.36
C ALA A 59 2.37 -8.17 1.91
N VAL A 60 1.46 -7.32 2.34
CA VAL A 60 1.74 -6.06 3.03
C VAL A 60 1.01 -6.09 4.37
N GLN A 61 1.70 -5.82 5.46
CA GLN A 61 1.12 -5.89 6.79
C GLN A 61 1.43 -4.63 7.60
N TYR A 62 0.38 -4.12 8.24
CA TYR A 62 0.41 -3.05 9.21
C TYR A 62 0.35 -3.63 10.63
N TYR A 63 1.29 -3.21 11.47
CA TYR A 63 1.34 -3.58 12.88
C TYR A 63 0.83 -2.43 13.73
N GLU A 64 -0.44 -2.49 14.16
CA GLU A 64 -1.10 -1.44 14.94
C GLU A 64 -0.30 -1.02 16.18
N GLY A 65 0.21 -2.00 16.95
CA GLY A 65 0.94 -1.73 18.19
C GLY A 65 2.24 -0.93 18.01
N SER A 66 2.79 -0.86 16.79
CA SER A 66 4.03 -0.13 16.49
C SER A 66 3.88 0.92 15.39
N GLY A 67 2.73 0.98 14.70
CA GLY A 67 2.54 1.83 13.51
C GLY A 67 3.45 1.46 12.33
N VAL A 68 3.97 0.22 12.30
CA VAL A 68 5.00 -0.20 11.33
C VAL A 68 4.35 -0.93 10.17
N TRP A 69 4.80 -0.61 8.95
CA TRP A 69 4.45 -1.32 7.73
C TRP A 69 5.56 -2.28 7.32
N THR A 70 5.17 -3.46 6.85
CA THR A 70 6.08 -4.47 6.31
C THR A 70 5.58 -4.99 4.97
N CYS A 71 6.50 -5.47 4.14
CA CYS A 71 6.16 -6.11 2.87
C CYS A 71 7.11 -7.26 2.57
N ASP A 72 6.60 -8.33 1.97
CA ASP A 72 7.38 -9.50 1.62
C ASP A 72 8.18 -9.37 0.30
N CYS A 73 8.00 -8.26 -0.43
CA CYS A 73 8.63 -8.06 -1.72
C CYS A 73 10.16 -7.95 -1.63
N PRO A 74 10.89 -8.38 -2.68
CA PRO A 74 12.36 -8.33 -2.69
C PRO A 74 12.93 -6.93 -2.48
N ASP A 75 12.24 -5.89 -2.97
CA ASP A 75 12.68 -4.50 -2.81
C ASP A 75 12.71 -4.07 -1.33
N PHE A 76 11.73 -4.52 -0.54
CA PHE A 76 11.65 -4.23 0.88
C PHE A 76 12.71 -5.03 1.67
N LYS A 77 12.79 -6.33 1.40
CA LYS A 77 13.76 -7.23 2.06
C LYS A 77 15.21 -6.88 1.73
N GLY A 78 15.50 -6.51 0.49
CA GLY A 78 16.87 -6.31 0.00
C GLY A 78 17.43 -4.91 0.21
N ARG A 79 16.60 -3.88 0.41
CA ARG A 79 17.06 -2.49 0.49
C ARG A 79 16.94 -1.85 1.87
N HIS A 80 16.39 -2.55 2.87
CA HIS A 80 16.11 -2.00 4.22
C HIS A 80 15.43 -0.62 4.15
N LEU A 81 14.60 -0.41 3.12
CA LEU A 81 13.89 0.86 2.97
C LEU A 81 12.68 0.84 3.89
N PRO A 82 12.34 1.97 4.52
CA PRO A 82 11.15 2.05 5.38
C PRO A 82 9.85 1.84 4.58
N LEU A 83 9.89 1.96 3.24
CA LEU A 83 8.73 1.85 2.36
C LEU A 83 9.11 1.19 1.02
N CYS A 84 8.20 0.39 0.46
CA CYS A 84 8.26 -0.13 -0.91
C CYS A 84 7.03 0.32 -1.71
N LYS A 85 7.04 0.10 -3.03
CA LYS A 85 5.90 0.45 -3.90
C LYS A 85 4.59 -0.22 -3.48
N HIS A 86 4.62 -1.44 -2.93
CA HIS A 86 3.40 -2.15 -2.51
C HIS A 86 2.78 -1.53 -1.26
N ILE A 87 3.59 -1.15 -0.26
CA ILE A 87 3.11 -0.38 0.90
C ILE A 87 2.50 0.93 0.43
N ALA A 88 3.18 1.61 -0.50
CA ALA A 88 2.70 2.85 -1.07
C ALA A 88 1.34 2.72 -1.79
N LEU A 89 1.11 1.62 -2.52
CA LEU A 89 -0.17 1.31 -3.16
C LEU A 89 -1.29 1.07 -2.14
N VAL A 90 -0.98 0.44 -1.01
CA VAL A 90 -1.97 0.26 0.07
C VAL A 90 -2.32 1.61 0.68
N VAL A 91 -1.31 2.40 1.07
CA VAL A 91 -1.49 3.63 1.83
C VAL A 91 -2.08 4.77 1.00
N TRP A 92 -1.77 4.86 -0.29
CA TRP A 92 -2.22 5.99 -1.13
C TRP A 92 -3.10 5.57 -2.31
N GLY A 93 -2.86 4.38 -2.87
CA GLY A 93 -3.51 3.96 -4.11
C GLY A 93 -4.87 3.29 -3.92
N SER A 94 -5.12 2.70 -2.75
CA SER A 94 -6.31 1.87 -2.53
C SER A 94 -7.47 2.59 -1.84
N GLY A 95 -7.23 3.64 -1.06
CA GLY A 95 -8.25 4.27 -0.21
C GLY A 95 -8.72 3.38 0.97
N LEU A 96 -8.01 2.29 1.26
CA LEU A 96 -8.27 1.39 2.38
C LEU A 96 -7.71 1.88 3.71
N VAL A 97 -6.89 2.93 3.68
CA VAL A 97 -6.35 3.60 4.87
C VAL A 97 -6.96 4.99 5.04
N ASN A 98 -6.88 5.55 6.25
CA ASN A 98 -7.23 6.93 6.54
C ASN A 98 -6.08 7.90 6.19
N GLU A 99 -6.29 9.20 6.41
CA GLU A 99 -5.28 10.26 6.18
C GLU A 99 -4.00 10.11 7.01
N HIS A 100 -4.04 9.31 8.08
CA HIS A 100 -2.88 8.99 8.92
C HIS A 100 -2.14 7.73 8.46
N GLY A 101 -2.58 7.09 7.38
CA GLY A 101 -1.99 5.85 6.88
C GLY A 101 -2.27 4.65 7.79
N VAL A 102 -3.35 4.70 8.58
CA VAL A 102 -3.85 3.57 9.37
C VAL A 102 -4.95 2.87 8.58
N PRO A 103 -4.97 1.53 8.49
CA PRO A 103 -6.07 0.80 7.88
C PRO A 103 -7.42 1.22 8.48
N ARG A 104 -8.41 1.51 7.63
CA ARG A 104 -9.75 1.91 8.10
C ARG A 104 -10.49 0.80 8.83
N SER A 105 -10.14 -0.44 8.52
CA SER A 105 -10.58 -1.65 9.22
C SER A 105 -10.06 -1.75 10.66
N CYS A 106 -8.97 -1.03 10.95
CA CYS A 106 -8.30 -0.96 12.26
C CYS A 106 -8.70 0.29 13.05
N GLU A 107 -9.52 1.19 12.47
CA GLU A 107 -10.05 2.33 13.21
C GLU A 107 -11.11 1.86 14.22
N PRO A 108 -11.05 2.30 15.49
CA PRO A 108 -12.10 1.97 16.45
C PRO A 108 -13.43 2.58 15.97
N PRO A 109 -14.57 1.87 16.13
CA PRO A 109 -15.87 2.45 15.88
C PRO A 109 -16.08 3.61 16.87
N PHE A 110 -16.36 4.80 16.34
CA PHE A 110 -16.78 5.95 17.14
C PHE A 110 -18.11 5.68 17.86
#